data_AF-A0A6J4XBS7-F1
#
_entry.id   AF-A0A6J4XBS7-F1
#
_cell.length_a   1.000
_cell.length_b   1.000
_cell.length_c   1.000
_cell.angle_alpha   90.00
_cell.angle_beta   90.00
_cell.angle_gamma   90.00
#
_symmetry.space_group_name_H-M   'P 1'
#
loop_
_entity.id
_entity.type
_entity.pdbx_description
1 polymer ?
#
loop_
_entity_poly.entity_id
_entity_poly.type
_entity_poly.pdbx_seq_one_letter_code
_entity_poly.pdbx_strand_id
1 'polypeptide(L)' 'MSRFDPSRYFNSIVSSQIETWHEWVKEKIDAADFRNRALKFEKTGELEIDLSQMTENVTMD' A
#
# COMPACT_ATOMS: atom_id res chain seq x y z
N MET A 1 13.81 19.09 7.00
CA MET A 1 13.36 17.80 6.43
C MET A 1 12.39 17.12 7.38
N SER A 2 11.10 17.48 7.33
CA SER A 2 10.05 16.71 7.99
C SER A 2 8.91 16.59 6.97
N ARG A 3 9.01 15.58 6.10
CA ARG A 3 8.11 15.38 4.94
C ARG A 3 6.84 14.60 5.32
N PHE A 4 6.73 14.13 6.55
CA PHE A 4 5.63 13.26 6.98
C PHE A 4 5.12 13.72 8.34
N ASP A 5 4.34 14.80 8.33
CA ASP A 5 3.32 15.06 9.36
C ASP A 5 2.12 14.15 8.97
N PRO A 6 1.87 13.02 9.66
CA PRO A 6 1.03 11.93 9.14
C PRO A 6 -0.41 12.35 8.86
N SER A 7 -0.95 13.29 9.63
CA SER A 7 -2.35 13.71 9.56
C SER A 7 -2.63 14.76 8.50
N ARG A 8 -1.64 15.57 8.10
CA ARG A 8 -1.87 16.71 7.19
C ARG A 8 -1.69 16.39 5.70
N TYR A 9 -1.00 15.30 5.37
CA TYR A 9 -0.67 14.97 3.98
C TYR A 9 -1.28 13.67 3.47
N PHE A 10 -2.11 13.00 4.28
CA PHE A 10 -2.72 11.72 3.90
C PHE A 10 -3.40 11.78 2.52
N ASN A 11 -4.28 12.74 2.30
CA ASN A 11 -4.97 12.89 1.01
C ASN A 11 -4.00 13.18 -0.14
N SER A 12 -2.95 13.97 0.09
CA SER A 12 -1.95 14.25 -0.93
C SER A 12 -1.14 13.00 -1.28
N ILE A 13 -0.82 12.15 -0.30
CA ILE A 13 -0.09 10.91 -0.49
C ILE A 13 -0.98 9.91 -1.24
N VAL A 14 -2.24 9.73 -0.81
CA VAL A 14 -3.20 8.86 -1.49
C VAL A 14 -3.37 9.29 -2.94
N SER A 15 -3.62 10.58 -3.21
CA SER A 15 -3.78 11.08 -4.58
C SER A 15 -2.54 10.88 -5.45
N SER A 16 -1.33 10.96 -4.88
CA SER A 16 -0.09 10.71 -5.63
C SER A 16 0.21 9.24 -5.92
N GLN A 17 -0.39 8.32 -5.17
CA GLN A 17 -0.09 6.87 -5.25
C GLN A 17 -1.25 6.04 -5.78
N ILE A 18 -2.42 6.65 -6.01
CA ILE A 18 -3.63 5.94 -6.41
C ILE A 18 -3.52 5.28 -7.79
N GLU A 19 -2.81 5.91 -8.73
CA GLU A 19 -2.58 5.33 -10.06
C GLU A 19 -1.67 4.10 -9.98
N THR A 20 -0.57 4.20 -9.24
CA THR A 20 0.34 3.07 -8.96
C THR A 20 -0.39 1.92 -8.28
N TRP A 21 -1.25 2.24 -7.30
CA TRP A 21 -2.07 1.23 -6.64
C TRP A 21 -3.04 0.55 -7.61
N HIS A 22 -3.70 1.29 -8.51
CA HIS A 22 -4.58 0.70 -9.52
C HIS A 22 -3.83 -0.22 -10.49
N GLU A 23 -2.64 0.17 -10.94
CA GLU A 23 -1.81 -0.66 -11.82
C GLU A 23 -1.42 -1.97 -11.12
N TRP A 24 -0.95 -1.89 -9.88
CA TRP A 24 -0.61 -3.06 -9.07
C TRP A 24 -1.83 -3.99 -8.85
N VAL A 25 -3.01 -3.45 -8.54
CA VAL A 25 -4.24 -4.26 -8.40
C VAL A 25 -4.57 -4.97 -9.72
N LYS A 26 -4.45 -4.27 -10.85
CA LYS A 26 -4.71 -4.84 -12.17
C LYS A 26 -3.76 -6.00 -12.47
N GLU A 27 -2.46 -5.85 -12.20
CA GLU A 27 -1.48 -6.92 -12.37
C GLU A 27 -1.85 -8.17 -11.55
N LYS A 28 -2.36 -8.01 -10.32
CA LYS A 28 -2.80 -9.15 -9.49
C LYS A 28 -4.04 -9.84 -10.07
N ILE A 29 -5.00 -9.06 -10.57
CA ILE A 29 -6.20 -9.60 -11.22
C ILE A 29 -5.82 -10.36 -12.50
N ASP A 30 -4.95 -9.80 -13.34
CA ASP A 30 -4.48 -10.42 -14.58
C ASP A 30 -3.70 -11.71 -14.30
N ALA A 31 -3.01 -11.79 -13.16
CA ALA A 31 -2.34 -13.00 -12.67
C ALA A 31 -3.28 -13.99 -11.94
N ALA A 32 -4.57 -13.67 -11.80
CA ALA A 32 -5.55 -14.40 -10.99
C ALA A 32 -5.10 -14.65 -9.52
N ASP A 33 -4.32 -13.72 -8.96
CA ASP A 33 -3.77 -13.80 -7.61
C ASP A 33 -4.64 -13.01 -6.62
N PHE A 34 -5.62 -13.69 -6.02
CA PHE A 34 -6.60 -13.11 -5.10
C PHE A 34 -6.23 -13.25 -3.62
N ARG A 35 -4.94 -13.46 -3.32
CA ARG A 35 -4.48 -13.49 -1.94
C ARG A 35 -4.66 -12.15 -1.25
N ASN A 36 -4.86 -12.20 0.06
CA ASN A 36 -4.98 -10.98 0.85
C ASN A 36 -3.60 -10.31 0.94
N ARG A 37 -3.45 -9.14 0.31
CA ARG A 37 -2.18 -8.40 0.22
C ARG A 37 -2.37 -6.93 0.47
N ALA A 38 -1.34 -6.31 1.01
CA ALA A 38 -1.23 -4.87 1.14
C ALA A 38 -0.03 -4.35 0.32
N LEU A 39 -0.23 -3.24 -0.38
CA LEU A 39 0.85 -2.47 -0.98
C LEU A 39 1.20 -1.31 -0.03
N LYS A 40 2.41 -1.34 0.52
CA LYS A 40 2.92 -0.32 1.45
C LYS A 40 3.87 0.62 0.70
N PHE A 41 3.62 1.92 0.81
CA PHE A 41 4.51 2.94 0.27
C PHE A 41 5.40 3.49 1.40
N GLU A 42 6.71 3.28 1.28
CA GLU A 42 7.72 3.79 2.21
C GLU A 42 8.65 4.79 1.52
N LYS A 43 9.49 5.47 2.31
CA LYS A 43 10.50 6.41 1.76
C LYS A 43 11.50 5.71 0.83
N THR A 44 11.72 4.42 1.04
CA THR A 44 12.66 3.57 0.31
C THR A 44 12.06 2.91 -0.93
N GLY A 45 10.74 2.99 -1.12
CA GLY A 45 10.03 2.41 -2.25
C GLY A 45 8.73 1.72 -1.87
N GLU A 46 8.29 0.83 -2.75
CA GLU A 46 7.09 0.02 -2.61
C GLU A 46 7.41 -1.34 -2.01
N LEU A 47 6.60 -1.77 -1.05
CA LEU A 47 6.72 -3.08 -0.42
C LEU A 47 5.37 -3.80 -0.48
N GLU A 48 5.39 -5.00 -1.02
CA GLU A 48 4.23 -5.88 -1.02
C GLU A 48 4.24 -6.79 0.22
N ILE A 49 3.11 -6.83 0.92
CA ILE A 49 2.93 -7.60 2.15
C ILE A 49 1.83 -8.63 1.92
N ASP A 50 2.15 -9.91 2.08
CA ASP A 50 1.14 -10.99 2.11
C ASP A 50 0.50 -11.05 3.49
N LEU A 51 -0.73 -10.55 3.59
CA LEU A 51 -1.48 -10.48 4.84
C LEU A 51 -1.90 -11.87 5.34
N SER A 52 -1.90 -12.89 4.47
CA SER A 52 -2.17 -14.27 4.91
C SER A 52 -1.02 -14.87 5.73
N GLN A 53 0.18 -14.31 5.61
CA GLN A 53 1.37 -14.74 6.35
C GLN A 53 1.59 -13.94 7.65
N MET A 54 0.81 -12.89 7.86
CA MET A 54 0.84 -12.11 9.10
C MET A 54 -0.13 -12.71 10.11
N THR A 55 0.41 -13.36 11.15
CA THR A 55 -0.36 -13.87 12.30
C THR A 55 -0.96 -12.75 13.15
N GLU A 56 -0.46 -11.52 12.98
CA GLU A 56 -0.92 -10.31 13.65
C GLU A 56 -1.78 -9.47 12.70
N ASN A 57 -2.95 -9.06 13.19
CA ASN A 57 -3.85 -8.19 12.45
C ASN A 57 -3.14 -6.86 12.16
N VAL A 58 -3.07 -6.46 10.88
CA VAL A 58 -2.61 -5.12 10.52
C VAL A 58 -3.68 -4.12 10.93
N THR A 59 -3.51 -3.51 12.10
CA THR A 59 -4.29 -2.36 12.56
C THR A 59 -3.69 -1.08 11.98
N MET A 60 -4.52 -0.27 11.32
CA MET A 60 -4.19 1.14 11.03
C MET A 60 -4.43 1.94 12.32
N ASP A 61 -3.36 2.32 13.02
CA ASP A 61 -3.38 3.38 14.03
C ASP A 61 -3.25 4.76 13.34
#